data_AF-U5F6T3-F1
#
_entry.id   AF-U5F6T3-F1
#
_cell.length_a   1.000
_cell.length_b   1.000
_cell.length_c   1.000
_cell.angle_alpha   90.00
_cell.angle_beta   90.00
_cell.angle_gamma   90.00
#
_symmetry.space_group_name_H-M   'P 1'
#
loop_
_entity.id
_entity.type
_entity.pdbx_description
1 polymer ?
#
loop_
_entity_poly.entity_id
_entity_poly.type
_entity_poly.pdbx_seq_one_letter_code
_entity_poly.pdbx_strand_id
1 'polypeptide(L)'
;MNEYMNGEELHTMINEKQDMVIDDLLPIGVVLFGAPEKTGKTFFALQISDAIVHNKPLLNFNVSKGEVLYIALEDLKGSIQYRLKKICFEPSKHMHFIFSSDGLSMNLTEEIAKINKHNNLKLVVIDTLAKISRAEVNIIKANMMRWQIFIN
;
A
#
# COMPACT_ATOMS: atom_id res chain seq x y z
N MET A 1 14.76 14.22 -26.13
CA MET A 1 14.56 13.61 -27.46
C MET A 1 13.45 12.61 -27.29
N ASN A 2 12.39 12.68 -28.08
CA ASN A 2 11.28 11.73 -27.95
C ASN A 2 11.59 10.51 -28.80
N GLU A 3 11.34 9.32 -28.26
CA GLU A 3 11.42 8.05 -28.98
C GLU A 3 10.04 7.77 -29.60
N TYR A 4 10.01 7.41 -30.88
CA TYR A 4 8.80 6.98 -31.58
C TYR A 4 8.91 5.49 -31.87
N MET A 5 7.86 4.76 -31.52
CA MET A 5 7.72 3.33 -31.77
C MET A 5 6.28 3.03 -32.12
N ASN A 6 6.05 2.18 -33.12
CA ASN A 6 4.69 1.73 -33.45
C ASN A 6 4.27 0.54 -32.56
N GLY A 7 2.98 0.19 -32.59
CA GLY A 7 2.44 -0.87 -31.73
C GLY A 7 2.99 -2.26 -31.99
N GLU A 8 3.41 -2.56 -33.22
CA GLU A 8 4.02 -3.85 -33.58
C GLU A 8 5.44 -3.95 -33.05
N GLU A 9 6.23 -2.89 -33.22
CA GLU A 9 7.58 -2.78 -32.66
C GLU A 9 7.55 -2.94 -31.14
N LEU A 10 6.62 -2.27 -30.46
CA LEU A 10 6.46 -2.37 -29.01
C LEU A 10 6.09 -3.78 -28.55
N HIS A 11 5.28 -4.51 -29.33
CA HIS A 11 4.84 -5.86 -28.96
C HIS A 11 5.98 -6.89 -28.98
N THR A 12 7.00 -6.66 -29.81
CA THR A 12 8.16 -7.56 -29.91
C THR A 12 9.23 -7.31 -28.84
N MET A 13 9.06 -6.26 -28.02
CA MET A 13 10.00 -5.96 -26.94
C MET A 13 9.91 -7.00 -25.83
N ILE A 14 11.07 -7.53 -25.44
CA ILE A 14 11.21 -8.37 -24.26
C ILE A 14 11.32 -7.43 -23.06
N ASN A 15 10.30 -7.42 -22.20
CA ASN A 15 10.33 -6.68 -20.95
C ASN A 15 10.92 -7.53 -19.82
N GLU A 16 11.77 -6.90 -19.02
CA GLU A 16 12.22 -7.48 -17.76
C GLU A 16 11.04 -7.57 -16.78
N LYS A 17 10.97 -8.69 -16.05
CA LYS A 17 9.90 -8.91 -15.08
C LYS A 17 10.08 -7.94 -13.92
N GLN A 18 9.13 -7.02 -13.75
CA GLN A 18 9.13 -6.09 -12.65
C GLN A 18 8.71 -6.81 -11.35
N ASP A 19 9.39 -6.53 -10.24
CA ASP A 19 8.97 -7.03 -8.94
C ASP A 19 7.58 -6.47 -8.57
N MET A 20 6.66 -7.35 -8.16
CA MET A 20 5.29 -7.00 -7.81
C MET A 20 4.92 -7.51 -6.41
N VAL A 21 4.06 -6.76 -5.71
CA VAL A 21 3.50 -7.15 -4.40
C VAL A 21 2.31 -8.08 -4.58
N ILE A 22 1.48 -7.79 -5.59
CA ILE A 22 0.43 -8.66 -6.11
C ILE A 22 0.76 -8.87 -7.58
N ASP A 23 0.96 -10.12 -7.97
CA ASP A 23 1.32 -10.48 -9.34
C ASP A 23 0.30 -9.87 -10.31
N ASP A 24 0.79 -9.20 -11.35
CA ASP A 24 0.02 -8.57 -12.43
C ASP A 24 -0.99 -7.47 -12.02
N LEU A 25 -1.03 -7.05 -10.75
CA LEU A 25 -1.95 -6.02 -10.25
C LEU A 25 -1.24 -4.84 -9.59
N LEU A 26 -0.19 -5.10 -8.79
CA LEU A 26 0.40 -4.11 -7.91
C LEU A 26 1.93 -4.16 -7.98
N PRO A 27 2.56 -3.39 -8.89
CA PRO A 27 4.01 -3.33 -8.99
C PRO A 27 4.60 -2.63 -7.76
N ILE A 28 5.85 -2.93 -7.39
CA ILE A 28 6.52 -2.18 -6.30
C ILE A 28 6.62 -0.70 -6.68
N GLY A 29 6.04 0.19 -5.86
CA GLY A 29 6.11 1.64 -6.06
C GLY A 29 5.08 2.43 -5.26
N VAL A 30 4.71 3.62 -5.75
CA VAL A 30 3.60 4.40 -5.17
C VAL A 30 2.37 4.24 -6.06
N VAL A 31 1.26 3.77 -5.48
CA VAL A 31 -0.03 3.63 -6.17
C VAL A 31 -1.06 4.47 -5.44
N LEU A 32 -1.72 5.34 -6.19
CA LEU A 32 -2.79 6.20 -5.70
C LEU A 32 -4.14 5.60 -6.09
N PHE A 33 -4.99 5.29 -5.11
CA PHE A 33 -6.36 4.87 -5.37
C PHE A 33 -7.30 6.07 -5.31
N GLY A 34 -7.42 6.79 -6.43
CA GLY A 34 -8.39 7.87 -6.56
C GLY A 34 -9.79 7.34 -6.79
N ALA A 35 -10.71 7.55 -5.84
CA ALA A 35 -12.14 7.31 -6.04
C ALA A 35 -12.97 8.32 -5.23
N PRO A 36 -14.27 8.51 -5.53
CA PRO A 36 -15.16 9.32 -4.70
C PRO A 36 -15.24 8.81 -3.25
N GLU A 37 -15.65 9.65 -2.30
CA GLU A 37 -15.83 9.22 -0.92
C GLU A 37 -16.79 8.03 -0.79
N LYS A 38 -16.52 7.16 0.20
CA LYS A 38 -17.39 6.01 0.57
C LYS A 38 -17.60 4.95 -0.53
N THR A 39 -16.76 4.92 -1.56
CA THR A 39 -16.81 3.91 -2.64
C THR A 39 -16.08 2.60 -2.33
N GLY A 40 -15.60 2.41 -1.10
CA GLY A 40 -14.99 1.15 -0.66
C GLY A 40 -13.47 1.11 -0.69
N LYS A 41 -12.77 2.23 -0.93
CA LYS A 41 -11.29 2.29 -0.93
C LYS A 41 -10.65 1.72 0.33
N THR A 42 -11.09 2.16 1.52
CA THR A 42 -10.62 1.62 2.81
C THR A 42 -10.85 0.12 2.91
N PHE A 43 -12.00 -0.38 2.45
CA PHE A 43 -12.27 -1.83 2.44
C PHE A 43 -11.30 -2.57 1.52
N PHE A 44 -11.05 -2.04 0.32
CA PHE A 44 -10.10 -2.62 -0.61
C PHE A 44 -8.66 -2.60 -0.09
N ALA A 45 -8.24 -1.51 0.55
CA ALA A 45 -6.95 -1.39 1.25
C ALA A 45 -6.76 -2.50 2.30
N LEU A 46 -7.79 -2.72 3.11
CA LEU A 46 -7.80 -3.76 4.15
C LEU A 46 -7.82 -5.17 3.54
N GLN A 47 -8.51 -5.39 2.41
CA GLN A 47 -8.51 -6.67 1.70
C GLN A 47 -7.14 -6.98 1.09
N ILE A 48 -6.47 -6.00 0.50
CA ILE A 48 -5.08 -6.14 0.05
C ILE A 48 -4.18 -6.49 1.24
N SER A 49 -4.35 -5.78 2.36
CA SER A 49 -3.59 -6.04 3.58
C SER A 49 -3.80 -7.48 4.09
N ASP A 50 -5.05 -7.97 4.13
CA ASP A 50 -5.37 -9.36 4.49
C ASP A 50 -4.67 -10.37 3.59
N ALA A 51 -4.70 -10.13 2.28
CA ALA A 51 -4.12 -11.01 1.29
C ALA A 51 -2.60 -11.14 1.45
N ILE A 52 -1.90 -10.03 1.67
CA ILE A 52 -0.44 -10.01 1.92
C ILE A 52 -0.09 -10.70 3.23
N VAL A 53 -0.79 -10.36 4.31
CA VAL A 53 -0.45 -10.83 5.65
C VAL A 53 -0.71 -12.34 5.79
N HIS A 54 -1.74 -12.85 5.13
CA HIS A 54 -2.15 -14.26 5.20
C HIS A 54 -1.74 -15.10 3.99
N ASN A 55 -1.06 -14.51 2.98
CA ASN A 55 -0.70 -15.18 1.74
C ASN A 55 -1.92 -15.82 1.04
N LYS A 56 -3.00 -15.05 0.93
CA LYS A 56 -4.24 -15.46 0.24
C LYS A 56 -4.29 -14.82 -1.14
N PRO A 57 -4.86 -15.49 -2.15
CA PRO A 57 -5.09 -14.87 -3.45
C PRO A 57 -6.08 -13.70 -3.33
N LEU A 58 -5.89 -12.67 -4.14
CA LEU A 58 -6.80 -11.52 -4.22
C LEU A 58 -7.21 -11.32 -5.68
N LEU A 59 -8.52 -11.30 -5.96
CA LEU A 59 -9.04 -11.14 -7.32
C LEU A 59 -8.43 -12.12 -8.35
N ASN A 60 -8.18 -13.36 -7.92
CA ASN A 60 -7.49 -14.42 -8.68
C ASN A 60 -6.00 -14.16 -8.98
N PHE A 61 -5.40 -13.12 -8.41
CA PHE A 61 -3.96 -12.90 -8.45
C PHE A 61 -3.26 -13.53 -7.27
N ASN A 62 -2.03 -14.00 -7.50
CA ASN A 62 -1.15 -14.46 -6.44
C ASN A 62 -0.60 -13.26 -5.67
N VAL A 63 -0.46 -13.43 -4.36
CA VAL A 63 0.03 -12.39 -3.46
C VAL A 63 1.22 -12.92 -2.69
N SER A 64 2.30 -12.15 -2.66
CA SER A 64 3.49 -12.49 -1.88
C SER A 64 3.28 -12.14 -0.41
N LYS A 65 3.55 -13.11 0.48
CA LYS A 65 3.48 -12.89 1.92
C LYS A 65 4.40 -11.77 2.40
N GLY A 66 3.95 -10.99 3.38
CA GLY A 66 4.80 -10.02 4.09
C GLY A 66 4.09 -9.30 5.22
N GLU A 67 4.74 -8.25 5.71
CA GLU A 67 4.19 -7.35 6.73
C GLU A 67 3.52 -6.15 6.09
N VAL A 68 2.51 -5.62 6.78
CA VAL A 68 1.75 -4.47 6.34
C VAL A 68 1.66 -3.44 7.47
N LEU A 69 1.94 -2.18 7.15
CA LEU A 69 1.76 -1.05 8.04
C LEU A 69 0.60 -0.19 7.54
N TYR A 70 -0.47 -0.07 8.33
CA TYR A 70 -1.62 0.77 8.03
C TYR A 70 -1.62 2.03 8.90
N ILE A 71 -1.53 3.19 8.27
CA ILE A 71 -1.50 4.51 8.90
C ILE A 71 -2.86 5.18 8.67
N ALA A 72 -3.70 5.17 9.70
CA ALA A 72 -4.98 5.84 9.73
C ALA A 72 -4.80 7.27 10.29
N LEU A 73 -4.88 8.27 9.40
CA LEU A 73 -4.77 9.70 9.72
C LEU A 73 -6.13 10.36 9.99
N GLU A 74 -7.23 9.71 9.58
CA GLU A 74 -8.59 10.23 9.75
C GLU A 74 -9.51 9.26 10.47
N ASP A 75 -9.28 7.96 10.28
CA ASP A 75 -10.11 6.91 10.85
C ASP A 75 -9.81 6.63 12.32
N LEU A 76 -10.86 6.42 13.11
CA LEU A 76 -10.76 6.02 14.50
C LEU A 76 -10.53 4.51 14.63
N LYS A 77 -9.90 4.09 15.73
CA LYS A 77 -9.66 2.67 16.07
C LYS A 77 -10.92 1.81 15.96
N GLY A 78 -12.05 2.31 16.46
CA GLY A 78 -13.33 1.61 16.41
C GLY A 78 -13.83 1.38 14.98
N SER A 79 -13.65 2.35 14.10
CA SER A 79 -14.04 2.26 12.68
C SER A 79 -13.21 1.20 11.95
N ILE A 80 -11.89 1.20 12.13
CA ILE A 80 -11.03 0.17 11.55
C ILE A 80 -11.36 -1.22 12.11
N GLN A 81 -11.54 -1.35 13.43
CA GLN A 81 -11.92 -2.64 14.04
C GLN A 81 -13.25 -3.16 13.48
N TYR A 82 -14.24 -2.30 13.29
CA TYR A 82 -15.51 -2.67 12.66
C TYR A 82 -15.31 -3.18 11.23
N ARG A 83 -14.52 -2.47 10.41
CA ARG A 83 -14.26 -2.88 9.01
C ARG A 83 -13.50 -4.20 8.93
N LEU A 84 -12.50 -4.41 9.78
CA LEU A 84 -11.77 -5.68 9.89
C LEU A 84 -12.72 -6.85 10.20
N LYS A 85 -13.64 -6.67 11.17
CA LYS A 85 -14.67 -7.68 11.46
C LYS A 85 -15.59 -7.93 10.27
N LYS A 86 -15.96 -6.89 9.52
CA LYS A 86 -16.83 -7.00 8.34
C LYS A 86 -16.21 -7.80 7.19
N ILE A 87 -14.89 -7.74 7.03
CA ILE A 87 -14.18 -8.54 6.02
C ILE A 87 -13.69 -9.89 6.56
N CYS A 88 -14.09 -10.27 7.78
CA CYS A 88 -13.63 -11.48 8.47
C CYS A 88 -12.09 -11.57 8.53
N PHE A 89 -11.43 -10.43 8.84
CA PHE A 89 -9.99 -10.38 8.97
C PHE A 89 -9.53 -11.23 10.17
N GLU A 90 -8.59 -12.13 9.92
CA GLU A 90 -7.98 -12.95 10.98
C GLU A 90 -6.85 -12.17 11.67
N PRO A 91 -6.78 -12.12 13.02
CA PRO A 91 -5.73 -11.40 13.71
C PRO A 91 -4.32 -11.90 13.33
N SER A 92 -3.39 -10.98 13.06
CA SER A 92 -2.03 -11.33 12.68
C SER A 92 -1.00 -10.36 13.25
N LYS A 93 0.14 -10.89 13.69
CA LYS A 93 1.30 -10.12 14.17
C LYS A 93 2.04 -9.34 13.09
N HIS A 94 1.75 -9.64 11.81
CA HIS A 94 2.35 -9.01 10.64
C HIS A 94 1.50 -7.84 10.11
N MET A 95 0.37 -7.53 10.76
CA MET A 95 -0.46 -6.37 10.48
C MET A 95 -0.24 -5.33 11.57
N HIS A 96 0.25 -4.17 11.19
CA HIS A 96 0.55 -3.07 12.11
C HIS A 96 -0.37 -1.89 11.82
N PHE A 97 -0.86 -1.23 12.87
CA PHE A 97 -1.71 -0.06 12.74
C PHE A 97 -1.11 1.11 13.50
N ILE A 98 -1.12 2.27 12.86
CA ILE A 98 -0.82 3.56 13.45
C ILE A 98 -2.07 4.42 13.31
N PHE A 99 -2.46 5.08 14.40
CA PHE A 99 -3.59 6.00 14.42
C PHE A 99 -3.08 7.37 14.83
N SER A 100 -3.24 8.37 13.97
CA SER A 100 -2.97 9.77 14.31
C SER A 100 -4.26 10.56 14.17
N SER A 101 -4.74 11.12 15.28
CA SER A 101 -5.94 11.96 15.32
C SER A 101 -5.64 13.44 15.05
N ASP A 102 -4.39 13.82 15.23
CA ASP A 102 -3.84 15.18 15.22
C ASP A 102 -3.11 15.52 13.90
N GLY A 103 -3.05 14.57 12.98
CA GLY A 103 -2.92 14.81 11.54
C GLY A 103 -1.56 15.20 11.00
N LEU A 104 -0.57 15.63 11.81
CA LEU A 104 0.69 16.14 11.22
C LEU A 104 1.93 16.06 12.13
N SER A 105 1.88 15.36 13.28
CA SER A 105 3.00 15.29 14.24
C SER A 105 3.91 14.05 14.05
N MET A 106 3.65 13.23 13.03
CA MET A 106 4.29 11.94 12.87
C MET A 106 5.35 11.94 11.77
N ASN A 107 6.60 11.59 12.13
CA ASN A 107 7.63 11.30 11.14
C ASN A 107 7.38 9.92 10.51
N LEU A 108 6.67 9.90 9.38
CA LEU A 108 6.32 8.68 8.65
C LEU A 108 7.55 7.81 8.33
N THR A 109 8.68 8.43 8.01
CA THR A 109 9.93 7.71 7.68
C THR A 109 10.44 6.92 8.88
N GLU A 110 10.40 7.51 10.07
CA GLU A 110 10.82 6.83 11.30
C GLU A 110 9.87 5.68 11.67
N GLU A 111 8.56 5.88 11.53
CA GLU A 111 7.57 4.84 11.82
C GLU A 111 7.72 3.65 10.86
N ILE A 112 7.91 3.90 9.57
CA ILE A 112 8.18 2.86 8.58
C ILE A 112 9.49 2.14 8.93
N ALA A 113 10.55 2.86 9.28
CA ALA A 113 11.85 2.28 9.63
C ALA A 113 11.78 1.38 10.89
N LYS A 114 10.94 1.71 11.87
CA LYS A 114 10.74 0.88 13.08
C LYS A 114 10.18 -0.50 12.76
N ILE A 115 9.28 -0.58 11.78
CA ILE A 115 8.64 -1.85 11.38
C ILE A 115 9.53 -2.61 10.40
N ASN A 116 10.23 -1.90 9.51
CA ASN A 116 11.02 -2.53 8.47
C ASN A 116 12.38 -3.14 8.94
N LYS A 117 12.54 -3.47 10.22
CA LYS A 117 13.82 -3.99 10.75
C LYS A 117 14.27 -5.31 10.12
N HIS A 118 13.33 -6.10 9.57
CA HIS A 118 13.61 -7.41 8.97
C HIS A 118 13.43 -7.45 7.44
N ASN A 119 13.29 -6.29 6.77
CA ASN A 119 13.10 -6.20 5.32
C ASN A 119 11.89 -7.01 4.77
N ASN A 120 10.89 -7.30 5.60
CA ASN A 120 9.72 -8.10 5.22
C ASN A 120 8.44 -7.27 5.06
N LEU A 121 8.51 -5.95 5.26
CA LEU A 121 7.41 -5.05 4.96
C LEU A 121 7.10 -5.14 3.45
N LYS A 122 5.84 -5.20 3.04
CA LYS A 122 5.47 -5.28 1.61
C LYS A 122 4.57 -4.12 1.23
N LEU A 123 3.78 -3.65 2.18
CA LEU A 123 2.81 -2.59 1.97
C LEU A 123 2.80 -1.63 3.16
N VAL A 124 2.81 -0.35 2.85
CA VAL A 124 2.42 0.74 3.75
C VAL A 124 1.11 1.29 3.21
N VAL A 125 0.07 1.38 4.03
CA VAL A 125 -1.20 2.01 3.68
C VAL A 125 -1.27 3.34 4.42
N ILE A 126 -1.65 4.40 3.72
CA ILE A 126 -1.91 5.72 4.27
C ILE A 126 -3.36 6.09 3.92
N ASP A 127 -4.18 6.26 4.96
CA ASP A 127 -5.61 6.57 4.84
C ASP A 127 -5.96 7.78 5.74
N THR A 128 -6.04 9.02 5.24
CA THR A 128 -5.98 9.51 3.85
C THR A 128 -4.76 10.42 3.58
N LEU A 129 -4.31 10.49 2.34
CA LEU A 129 -3.29 11.41 1.80
C LEU A 129 -3.71 12.87 1.90
N ALA A 130 -5.00 13.19 2.09
CA ALA A 130 -5.49 14.57 2.14
C ALA A 130 -4.76 15.40 3.20
N LYS A 131 -4.16 14.72 4.19
CA LYS A 131 -3.38 15.31 5.28
C LYS A 131 -1.86 15.29 5.07
N ILE A 132 -1.34 14.65 4.03
CA ILE A 132 0.10 14.57 3.77
C ILE A 132 0.52 15.60 2.74
N SER A 133 1.59 16.34 3.05
CA SER A 133 2.15 17.33 2.16
C SER A 133 2.87 16.70 0.96
N ARG A 134 2.93 17.44 -0.16
CA ARG A 134 3.69 17.02 -1.35
C ARG A 134 5.18 16.79 -1.05
N ALA A 135 5.74 17.49 -0.06
CA ALA A 135 7.12 17.32 0.38
C ALA A 135 7.35 15.96 1.03
N GLU A 136 6.44 15.52 1.90
CA GLU A 136 6.51 14.20 2.54
C GLU A 136 6.38 13.07 1.52
N VAL A 137 5.47 13.19 0.55
CA VAL A 137 5.35 12.23 -0.55
C VAL A 137 6.68 12.09 -1.30
N ASN A 138 7.40 13.20 -1.53
CA ASN A 138 8.70 13.17 -2.20
C ASN A 138 9.80 12.53 -1.34
N ILE A 139 9.82 12.80 -0.03
CA ILE A 139 10.76 12.16 0.91
C ILE A 139 10.52 10.65 0.95
N ILE A 140 9.26 10.24 1.00
CA ILE A 140 8.93 8.82 1.01
C ILE A 140 9.38 8.18 -0.31
N LYS A 141 9.05 8.78 -1.46
CA LYS A 141 9.52 8.32 -2.78
C LYS A 141 11.04 8.20 -2.88
N ALA A 142 11.79 9.15 -2.32
CA ALA A 142 13.25 9.15 -2.36
C ALA A 142 13.87 8.01 -1.53
N ASN A 143 13.17 7.54 -0.49
CA ASN A 143 13.61 6.43 0.36
C ASN A 143 13.04 5.06 -0.08
N MET A 144 12.29 5.02 -1.18
CA MET A 144 11.65 3.80 -1.68
C MET A 144 12.59 3.03 -2.61
N MET A 145 13.13 1.92 -2.11
CA MET A 145 13.71 0.87 -2.96
C MET A 145 12.94 -0.46 -2.90
N ARG A 146 11.87 -0.61 -2.09
CA ARG A 146 11.23 -1.93 -1.86
C ARG A 146 9.77 -1.99 -1.38
N TRP A 147 9.07 -0.86 -1.21
CA TRP A 147 7.74 -0.85 -0.56
C TRP A 147 6.65 -0.36 -1.49
N GLN A 148 5.44 -0.88 -1.29
CA GLN A 148 4.23 -0.29 -1.85
C GLN A 148 3.63 0.74 -0.88
N ILE A 149 3.17 1.88 -1.39
CA ILE A 149 2.30 2.78 -0.62
C ILE A 149 0.90 2.77 -1.20
N PHE A 150 -0.07 2.37 -0.39
CA PHE A 150 -1.48 2.54 -0.65
C PHE A 150 -1.90 3.89 -0.11
N ILE A 151 -2.69 4.58 -0.90
CA ILE A 151 -3.08 5.94 -0.62
C ILE A 151 -4.58 6.08 -0.88
N ASN A 152 -5.31 6.51 0.15
CA ASN A 152 -6.67 7.05 0.03
C ASN A 152 -6.64 8.56 -0.15
#